data_AF-A0A4Y5WT37-F1
#
_entry.id   AF-A0A4Y5WT37-F1
#
_cell.length_a   1.000
_cell.length_b   1.000
_cell.length_c   1.000
_cell.angle_alpha   90.00
_cell.angle_beta   90.00
_cell.angle_gamma   90.00
#
_symmetry.space_group_name_H-M   'P 1'
#
loop_
_entity.id
_entity.type
_entity.pdbx_description
1 polymer ?
#
loop_
_entity_poly.entity_id
_entity_poly.type
_entity_poly.pdbx_seq_one_letter_code
_entity_poly.pdbx_strand_id
1 'polypeptide(L)'
;GGVMFMHNYSGGGQLLMLGVITVLYVMSTWWRDIIREAAFEGQHTSVVQEGLRLGMILFIVSEVMFFFAFFWAFFTSSLTPVF
;
A
#
# COMPACT_ATOMS: atom_id res chain seq x y z
N GLY A 1 5.97 -14.86 7.86
CA GLY A 1 6.49 -15.29 6.56
C GLY A 1 7.84 -14.68 6.25
N GLY A 2 7.90 -13.37 5.97
CA GLY A 2 9.10 -12.70 5.43
C GLY A 2 10.39 -12.88 6.22
N VAL A 3 10.36 -12.68 7.55
CA VAL A 3 11.55 -12.85 8.41
C VAL A 3 12.07 -14.29 8.37
N MET A 4 11.18 -15.29 8.44
CA MET A 4 11.57 -16.71 8.38
C MET A 4 12.13 -17.09 7.01
N PHE A 5 11.56 -16.53 5.94
CA PHE A 5 12.07 -16.73 4.58
C PHE A 5 13.49 -16.15 4.42
N MET A 6 13.74 -14.94 4.91
CA MET A 6 15.07 -14.29 4.85
C MET A 6 16.13 -15.03 5.66
N HIS A 7 15.75 -15.72 6.75
CA HIS A 7 16.66 -16.51 7.59
C HIS A 7 16.73 -18.00 7.20
N ASN A 8 16.20 -18.40 6.03
CA ASN A 8 16.23 -19.78 5.53
C ASN A 8 15.61 -20.84 6.47
N TYR A 9 14.59 -20.49 7.25
CA TYR A 9 13.84 -21.48 8.03
C TYR A 9 12.92 -22.33 7.13
N SER A 10 12.86 -23.63 7.44
CA SER A 10 11.92 -24.56 6.78
C SER A 10 10.48 -24.05 6.88
N GLY A 11 9.75 -24.02 5.76
CA GLY A 11 8.37 -23.54 5.68
C GLY A 11 8.19 -22.00 5.61
N GLY A 12 9.26 -21.20 5.72
CA GLY A 12 9.19 -19.75 5.69
C GLY A 12 8.59 -19.18 4.40
N GLY A 13 8.93 -19.76 3.24
CA GLY A 13 8.40 -19.37 1.93
C GLY A 13 6.91 -19.67 1.75
N GLN A 14 6.45 -20.83 2.21
CA GLN A 14 5.02 -21.20 2.18
C GLN A 14 4.20 -20.23 3.04
N LEU A 15 4.70 -19.89 4.23
CA LEU A 15 4.06 -18.92 5.12
C LEU A 15 4.07 -17.50 4.55
N LEU A 16 5.12 -17.10 3.83
CA LEU A 16 5.16 -15.81 3.11
C LEU A 16 4.10 -15.77 2.00
N MET A 17 4.04 -16.80 1.15
CA MET A 17 3.02 -16.87 0.08
C MET A 17 1.60 -16.86 0.64
N LEU A 18 1.34 -17.63 1.71
CA LEU A 18 0.04 -17.63 2.36
C LEU A 18 -0.31 -16.23 2.88
N GLY A 19 0.63 -15.52 3.50
CA GLY A 19 0.43 -14.13 3.94
C GLY A 19 0.12 -13.16 2.81
N VAL A 20 0.79 -13.29 1.66
CA VAL A 20 0.51 -12.43 0.49
C VAL A 20 -0.89 -12.74 -0.07
N ILE A 21 -1.25 -14.02 -0.21
CA ILE A 21 -2.56 -14.43 -0.71
C ILE A 21 -3.68 -13.93 0.20
N THR A 22 -3.51 -14.02 1.53
CA THR A 22 -4.53 -13.55 2.47
C THR A 22 -4.69 -12.03 2.41
N VAL A 23 -3.60 -11.26 2.29
CA VAL A 23 -3.67 -9.80 2.11
C VAL A 23 -4.42 -9.45 0.84
N LEU A 24 -4.08 -10.07 -0.30
CA LEU A 24 -4.77 -9.83 -1.57
C LEU A 24 -6.26 -10.20 -1.50
N TYR A 25 -6.58 -11.32 -0.85
CA TYR A 25 -7.97 -11.74 -0.64
C TYR A 25 -8.76 -10.70 0.15
N VAL A 26 -8.23 -10.25 1.30
CA VAL A 26 -8.90 -9.24 2.15
C VAL A 26 -9.05 -7.91 1.42
N MET A 27 -8.03 -7.47 0.68
CA MET A 27 -8.12 -6.24 -0.13
C MET A 27 -9.22 -6.35 -1.18
N SER A 28 -9.30 -7.47 -1.90
CA SER A 28 -10.34 -7.69 -2.91
C SER A 28 -11.75 -7.70 -2.32
N THR A 29 -11.94 -8.33 -1.15
CA THR A 29 -13.24 -8.41 -0.49
C THR A 29 -13.65 -7.04 0.05
N TRP A 30 -12.68 -6.28 0.58
CA TRP A 30 -12.93 -4.94 1.09
C TRP A 30 -13.36 -3.97 -0.01
N TRP A 31 -12.66 -3.94 -1.15
CA TRP A 31 -13.07 -3.11 -2.28
C TRP A 31 -14.42 -3.50 -2.86
N ARG A 32 -14.71 -4.80 -2.93
CA ARG A 32 -16.03 -5.28 -3.35
C ARG A 32 -17.13 -4.72 -2.43
N ASP A 33 -16.88 -4.68 -1.13
CA ASP A 33 -17.87 -4.21 -0.16
C ASP A 33 -18.02 -2.67 -0.23
N ILE A 34 -16.94 -1.90 -0.42
CA ILE A 34 -17.03 -0.45 -0.72
C ILE A 34 -17.85 -0.18 -1.98
N ILE A 35 -17.64 -0.95 -3.06
CA ILE A 35 -18.42 -0.79 -4.30
C ILE A 35 -19.91 -1.07 -4.04
N ARG A 36 -20.22 -2.03 -3.17
CA ARG A 36 -21.61 -2.34 -2.82
C ARG A 36 -22.28 -1.21 -2.04
N GLU A 37 -21.59 -0.68 -1.03
CA GLU A 37 -22.05 0.48 -0.24
C GLU A 37 -22.33 1.70 -1.13
N ALA A 38 -21.45 1.93 -2.12
CA ALA A 38 -21.57 3.02 -3.07
C ALA A 38 -22.72 2.84 -4.07
N ALA A 39 -22.81 1.68 -4.73
CA ALA A 39 -23.69 1.47 -5.87
C ALA A 39 -25.10 1.00 -5.50
N PHE A 40 -25.24 0.21 -4.43
CA PHE A 40 -26.50 -0.45 -4.08
C PHE A 40 -27.15 0.09 -2.80
N GLU A 41 -26.36 0.61 -1.86
CA GLU A 41 -26.88 1.10 -0.56
C GLU A 41 -26.98 2.63 -0.46
N GLY A 42 -26.41 3.36 -1.44
CA GLY A 42 -26.52 4.82 -1.53
C GLY A 42 -25.83 5.60 -0.41
N GLN A 43 -24.88 4.98 0.31
CA GLN A 43 -24.23 5.59 1.48
C GLN A 43 -23.22 6.70 1.13
N HIS A 44 -22.84 6.81 -0.15
CA HIS A 44 -21.87 7.80 -0.63
C HIS A 44 -22.52 9.17 -0.87
N THR A 45 -22.87 9.87 0.21
CA THR A 45 -23.32 11.28 0.16
C THR A 45 -22.24 12.20 -0.42
N SER A 46 -22.61 13.42 -0.83
CA SER A 46 -21.66 14.38 -1.43
C SER A 46 -20.45 14.65 -0.53
N VAL A 47 -20.67 14.80 0.78
CA VAL A 47 -19.60 15.01 1.77
C VAL A 47 -18.63 13.82 1.83
N VAL A 48 -19.15 12.58 1.77
CA VAL A 48 -18.32 11.37 1.75
C VAL A 48 -17.49 11.29 0.47
N GLN A 49 -18.07 11.63 -0.68
CA GLN A 49 -17.35 11.63 -1.95
C GLN A 49 -16.22 12.66 -1.99
N GLU A 50 -16.44 13.86 -1.42
CA GLU A 50 -15.39 14.86 -1.26
C GLU A 50 -14.29 14.37 -0.33
N GLY A 51 -14.65 13.72 0.78
CA GLY A 51 -13.69 13.09 1.69
C GLY A 51 -12.84 12.02 1.01
N LEU A 52 -13.44 11.13 0.20
CA LEU A 52 -12.71 10.12 -0.57
C LEU A 52 -11.77 10.75 -1.60
N ARG A 53 -12.19 11.84 -2.27
CA ARG A 53 -11.34 12.56 -3.22
C ARG A 53 -10.13 13.19 -2.53
N LEU A 54 -10.34 13.85 -1.39
CA LEU A 54 -9.26 14.41 -0.58
C LEU A 54 -8.33 13.31 -0.06
N GLY A 55 -8.88 12.19 0.40
CA GLY A 55 -8.12 11.02 0.83
C GLY A 55 -7.20 10.48 -0.28
N MET A 56 -7.71 10.36 -1.51
CA MET A 56 -6.89 9.93 -2.65
C MET A 56 -5.80 10.94 -3.02
N ILE A 57 -6.09 12.25 -2.94
CA ILE A 57 -5.06 13.28 -3.16
C ILE A 57 -3.96 13.15 -2.11
N LEU A 58 -4.30 13.01 -0.83
CA LEU A 58 -3.33 12.86 0.25
C LEU A 58 -2.50 11.57 0.10
N PHE A 59 -3.13 10.46 -0.28
CA PHE A 59 -2.44 9.20 -0.56
C PHE A 59 -1.42 9.36 -1.71
N ILE A 60 -1.80 10.02 -2.81
CA ILE A 60 -0.87 10.29 -3.92
C ILE A 60 0.29 11.18 -3.45
N VAL A 61 0.01 12.21 -2.64
CA VAL A 61 1.07 13.08 -2.08
C VAL A 61 2.03 12.28 -1.20
N SER A 62 1.55 11.31 -0.40
CA SER A 62 2.44 10.45 0.38
C SER A 62 3.32 9.57 -0.51
N GLU A 63 2.81 9.03 -1.62
CA GLU A 63 3.61 8.25 -2.58
C GLU A 63 4.68 9.12 -3.27
N VAL A 64 4.35 10.37 -3.63
CA VAL A 64 5.34 11.32 -4.17
C VAL A 64 6.48 11.56 -3.18
N MET A 65 6.17 11.71 -1.88
CA MET A 65 7.18 11.88 -0.84
C MET A 65 8.01 10.60 -0.60
N PHE A 66 7.40 9.43 -0.73
CA PHE A 66 8.11 8.15 -0.71
C PHE A 66 9.15 8.08 -1.85
N PHE A 67 8.77 8.43 -3.09
CA PHE A 67 9.72 8.51 -4.21
C PHE A 67 10.76 9.62 -4.03
N PHE A 68 10.37 10.75 -3.45
CA PHE A 68 11.29 11.85 -3.12
C PHE A 68 12.42 11.38 -2.20
N ALA A 69 12.15 10.49 -1.23
CA ALA A 69 13.19 9.94 -0.36
C ALA A 69 14.25 9.14 -1.15
N PHE A 70 13.85 8.39 -2.19
CA PHE A 70 14.82 7.70 -3.06
C PHE A 70 15.65 8.67 -3.91
N PHE A 71 15.02 9.72 -4.45
CA PHE A 71 15.76 10.76 -5.17
C PHE A 71 16.74 11.49 -4.25
N TRP A 72 16.31 11.82 -3.03
CA TRP A 72 17.17 12.41 -2.03
C TRP A 72 18.39 11.53 -1.72
N ALA A 73 18.16 10.22 -1.50
CA ALA A 73 19.24 9.27 -1.28
C ALA A 73 20.21 9.18 -2.47
N PHE A 74 19.69 9.18 -3.70
CA PHE A 74 20.47 9.19 -4.94
C PHE A 74 21.29 10.49 -5.12
N PHE A 75 20.70 11.66 -4.87
CA PHE A 75 21.41 12.93 -4.98
C PHE A 75 22.47 13.08 -3.89
N THR A 76 22.18 12.63 -2.67
CA THR A 76 23.17 12.64 -1.58
C THR A 76 24.37 11.77 -1.92
N SER A 77 24.14 10.55 -2.43
CA SER A 77 25.24 9.65 -2.80
C SER A 77 26.01 10.10 -4.04
N SER A 78 25.37 10.79 -4.99
CA SER A 78 26.02 11.28 -6.22
C SER A 78 26.75 12.62 -6.07
N LEU A 79 26.23 13.54 -5.26
CA LEU A 79 26.83 14.88 -5.05
C LEU A 79 27.97 14.85 -4.05
N THR A 80 27.87 14.02 -3.01
CA THR A 80 28.91 13.83 -2.00
C THR A 80 29.10 12.34 -1.78
N PRO A 81 29.96 11.67 -2.59
CA PRO A 81 30.21 10.26 -2.40
C PRO A 81 30.77 10.02 -0.99
N VAL A 82 29.97 9.38 -0.16
CA VAL A 82 30.41 8.80 1.12
C VAL A 82 31.22 7.55 0.79
N PHE A 83 32.53 7.62 0.99
CA PHE A 83 33.42 6.45 0.97
C PHE A 83 33.19 5.57 2.19
#